data_AF-A0A0B1SW86-F1
#
_entry.id   AF-A0A0B1SW86-F1
#
_cell.length_a   1.000
_cell.length_b   1.000
_cell.length_c   1.000
_cell.angle_alpha   90.00
_cell.angle_beta   90.00
_cell.angle_gamma   90.00
#
_symmetry.space_group_name_H-M   'P 1'
#
loop_
_entity.id
_entity.type
_entity.pdbx_description
1 polymer ?
#
loop_
_entity_poly.entity_id
_entity_poly.type
_entity_poly.pdbx_seq_one_letter_code
_entity_poly.pdbx_strand_id
1 'polypeptide(L)'
;MPLLFASCIGAGYHVFTVAVITIVLAIVGEFYTERGSLLSAAIFVYAASSPVNGYAGGSMYARFGGRHWIRQMALGAFLLPSLVCGVAFLINFIAIYYHASRAIPFTVMLAVTAICLFVILPLTLVGTVLGRNMSGQGDYPCRVNAVPRPIPDKKWFVQPWLIVLMGGVLPFGSIFIEM
;
A
#
# COMPACT_ATOMS: atom_id res chain seq x y z
N MET A 1 -14.73 5.07 -7.59
CA MET A 1 -13.90 4.04 -6.91
C MET A 1 -12.50 3.77 -7.50
N PRO A 2 -12.01 4.37 -8.62
CA PRO A 2 -10.68 3.99 -9.13
C PRO A 2 -9.52 4.48 -8.25
N LEU A 3 -9.76 5.48 -7.39
CA LEU A 3 -8.72 6.10 -6.58
C LEU A 3 -8.21 5.20 -5.46
N LEU A 4 -9.11 4.61 -4.66
CA LEU A 4 -8.74 3.66 -3.60
C LEU A 4 -8.13 2.39 -4.19
N PHE A 5 -8.74 1.86 -5.25
CA PHE A 5 -8.25 0.66 -5.93
C PHE A 5 -6.82 0.83 -6.46
N ALA A 6 -6.55 1.91 -7.20
CA ALA A 6 -5.21 2.20 -7.71
C ALA A 6 -4.19 2.43 -6.57
N SER A 7 -4.62 3.06 -5.47
CA SER A 7 -3.75 3.27 -4.30
C SER A 7 -3.43 1.97 -3.57
N CYS A 8 -4.41 1.06 -3.41
CA CYS A 8 -4.18 -0.26 -2.82
C CYS A 8 -3.25 -1.12 -3.69
N ILE A 9 -3.40 -1.06 -5.03
CA ILE A 9 -2.49 -1.75 -5.94
C ILE A 9 -1.06 -1.18 -5.81
N GLY A 10 -0.90 0.14 -5.85
CA GLY A 10 0.40 0.79 -5.67
C GLY A 10 1.08 0.39 -4.36
N ALA A 11 0.32 0.40 -3.26
CA ALA A 11 0.79 -0.05 -1.96
C ALA A 11 1.21 -1.53 -1.96
N GLY A 12 0.46 -2.40 -2.65
CA GLY A 12 0.79 -3.82 -2.80
C GLY A 12 2.12 -4.03 -3.54
N TYR A 13 2.33 -3.35 -4.68
CA TYR A 13 3.60 -3.39 -5.41
C TYR A 13 4.76 -2.85 -4.57
N HIS A 14 4.53 -1.79 -3.79
CA HIS A 14 5.54 -1.23 -2.91
C HIS A 14 5.95 -2.21 -1.80
N VAL A 15 5.00 -2.79 -1.08
CA VAL A 15 5.30 -3.77 -0.02
C VAL A 15 5.98 -5.01 -0.60
N PHE A 16 5.55 -5.48 -1.77
CA PHE A 16 6.18 -6.61 -2.44
C PHE A 16 7.64 -6.32 -2.81
N THR A 17 7.91 -5.16 -3.42
CA THR A 17 9.29 -4.79 -3.79
C THR A 17 10.18 -4.60 -2.56
N VAL A 18 9.67 -4.00 -1.49
CA VAL A 18 10.37 -3.89 -0.21
C VAL A 18 10.68 -5.27 0.36
N ALA A 19 9.71 -6.18 0.40
CA ALA A 19 9.90 -7.54 0.90
C ALA A 19 10.99 -8.28 0.11
N VAL A 20 10.93 -8.25 -1.22
CA VAL A 20 11.93 -8.93 -2.07
C VAL A 20 13.33 -8.34 -1.85
N ILE A 21 13.48 -7.01 -1.88
CA ILE A 21 14.79 -6.36 -1.71
C ILE A 21 15.35 -6.62 -0.31
N THR A 22 14.52 -6.52 0.73
CA THR A 22 14.96 -6.76 2.11
C THR A 22 15.37 -8.22 2.33
N ILE A 23 14.67 -9.20 1.75
CA ILE A 23 15.07 -10.61 1.81
C ILE A 23 16.43 -10.81 1.13
N VAL A 24 16.64 -10.25 -0.07
CA VAL A 24 17.92 -10.35 -0.78
C VAL A 24 19.06 -9.72 0.04
N LEU A 25 18.82 -8.53 0.60
CA LEU A 25 19.82 -7.87 1.47
C LEU A 25 20.09 -8.67 2.74
N ALA A 26 19.07 -9.28 3.35
CA ALA A 26 19.25 -10.11 4.53
C ALA A 26 20.15 -11.32 4.26
N ILE A 27 20.05 -11.92 3.08
CA ILE A 27 20.88 -13.06 2.66
C ILE A 27 22.31 -12.62 2.31
N VAL A 28 22.46 -11.56 1.50
CA VAL A 28 23.77 -11.12 0.99
C VAL A 28 24.59 -10.36 2.04
N GLY A 29 23.95 -9.49 2.81
CA GLY A 29 24.60 -8.60 3.77
C GLY A 29 24.71 -9.17 5.18
N GLU A 30 24.29 -10.42 5.40
CA GLU A 30 24.23 -11.08 6.71
C GLU A 30 23.60 -10.22 7.82
N PHE A 31 22.64 -9.36 7.44
CA PHE A 31 21.96 -8.44 8.35
C PHE A 31 21.07 -9.15 9.39
N TYR A 32 21.02 -10.49 9.36
CA TYR A 32 20.39 -11.32 10.38
C TYR A 32 21.21 -11.38 11.69
N THR A 33 22.49 -11.01 11.65
CA THR A 33 23.42 -11.20 12.77
C THR A 33 23.27 -10.12 13.85
N GLU A 34 22.93 -8.88 13.48
CA GLU A 34 22.78 -7.76 14.41
C GLU A 34 21.32 -7.37 14.68
N ARG A 35 20.98 -7.23 15.97
CA ARG A 35 19.62 -6.83 16.40
C ARG A 35 19.30 -5.42 15.92
N GLY A 36 18.31 -5.31 15.04
CA GLY A 36 17.80 -4.01 14.56
C GLY A 36 18.45 -3.51 13.26
N SER A 37 19.49 -4.17 12.76
CA SER A 37 20.11 -3.86 11.48
C SER A 37 19.14 -4.15 10.32
N LEU A 38 18.46 -5.29 10.38
CA LEU A 38 17.37 -5.65 9.45
C LEU A 38 16.24 -4.61 9.43
N LEU A 39 15.82 -4.11 10.60
CA LEU A 39 14.74 -3.10 10.69
C LEU A 39 15.15 -1.77 10.05
N SER A 40 16.37 -1.32 10.31
CA SER A 40 16.90 -0.08 9.73
C SER A 40 17.06 -0.21 8.21
N ALA A 41 17.57 -1.35 7.73
CA ALA A 41 17.64 -1.65 6.30
C ALA A 41 16.26 -1.67 5.64
N ALA A 42 15.25 -2.27 6.29
CA ALA A 42 13.89 -2.29 5.78
C ALA A 42 13.27 -0.90 5.66
N ILE A 43 13.48 -0.01 6.65
CA ILE A 43 13.02 1.39 6.61
C ILE A 43 13.70 2.14 5.46
N PHE A 44 15.01 1.94 5.27
CA PHE A 44 15.75 2.56 4.18
C PHE A 44 15.25 2.09 2.80
N VAL A 45 15.09 0.78 2.61
CA VAL A 45 14.57 0.20 1.38
C VAL A 45 13.15 0.67 1.12
N TYR A 46 12.31 0.76 2.15
CA TYR A 46 10.95 1.31 2.05
C TYR A 46 10.98 2.75 1.53
N ALA A 47 11.82 3.61 2.12
CA ALA A 47 11.97 4.99 1.67
C ALA A 47 12.49 5.07 0.22
N ALA A 48 13.51 4.29 -0.13
CA ALA A 48 14.13 4.28 -1.46
C ALA A 48 13.18 3.76 -2.57
N SER A 49 12.34 2.76 -2.25
CA SER A 49 11.37 2.15 -3.19
C SER A 49 10.04 2.91 -3.29
N SER A 50 9.89 4.03 -2.58
CA SER A 50 8.72 4.92 -2.65
C SER A 50 8.27 5.30 -4.08
N PRO A 51 9.15 5.48 -5.09
CA PRO A 51 8.73 5.76 -6.46
C PRO A 51 7.93 4.61 -7.09
N VAL A 52 8.13 3.35 -6.67
CA VAL A 52 7.40 2.19 -7.19
C VAL A 52 5.90 2.30 -6.88
N ASN A 53 5.57 2.72 -5.65
CA ASN A 53 4.20 2.98 -5.22
C ASN A 53 3.53 4.02 -6.14
N GLY A 54 4.23 5.14 -6.35
CA GLY A 54 3.77 6.22 -7.22
C GLY A 54 3.61 5.78 -8.67
N TYR A 55 4.58 5.04 -9.21
CA TYR A 55 4.58 4.56 -10.59
C TYR A 55 3.41 3.59 -10.85
N ALA A 56 3.26 2.56 -10.02
CA ALA A 56 2.22 1.55 -10.20
C ALA A 56 0.82 2.12 -9.94
N GLY A 57 0.64 2.91 -8.87
CA GLY A 57 -0.64 3.54 -8.55
C GLY A 57 -1.02 4.63 -9.56
N GLY A 58 -0.07 5.47 -9.96
CA GLY A 58 -0.27 6.57 -10.89
C GLY A 58 -0.57 6.11 -12.32
N SER A 59 0.17 5.11 -12.82
CA SER A 59 -0.09 4.51 -14.13
C SER A 59 -1.48 3.88 -14.20
N MET A 60 -1.84 3.08 -13.18
CA MET A 60 -3.15 2.44 -13.12
C MET A 60 -4.28 3.46 -13.00
N TYR A 61 -4.10 4.52 -12.20
CA TYR A 61 -5.09 5.60 -12.08
C TYR A 61 -5.26 6.40 -13.37
N ALA A 62 -4.17 6.62 -14.13
CA ALA A 62 -4.23 7.24 -15.45
C ALA A 62 -4.96 6.36 -16.48
N ARG A 63 -4.73 5.03 -16.48
CA ARG A 63 -5.45 4.08 -17.34
C ARG A 63 -6.96 4.11 -17.12
N PHE A 64 -7.40 4.32 -15.88
CA PHE A 64 -8.82 4.49 -15.54
C PHE A 64 -9.39 5.89 -15.87
N GLY A 65 -8.63 6.78 -16.50
CA GLY A 65 -9.09 8.13 -16.86
C GLY A 65 -9.23 9.08 -15.66
N GLY A 66 -8.52 8.80 -14.56
CA GLY A 66 -8.59 9.60 -13.34
C GLY A 66 -8.02 11.02 -13.52
N ARG A 67 -8.84 12.05 -13.29
CA ARG A 67 -8.43 13.47 -13.39
C ARG A 67 -7.71 13.98 -12.13
N HIS A 68 -8.05 13.48 -10.95
CA HIS A 68 -7.53 13.97 -9.67
C HIS A 68 -6.32 13.17 -9.17
N TRP A 69 -5.22 13.24 -9.93
CA TRP A 69 -4.02 12.46 -9.68
C TRP A 69 -3.26 12.84 -8.39
N ILE A 70 -3.28 14.13 -8.00
CA ILE A 70 -2.65 14.59 -6.75
C ILE A 70 -3.32 13.93 -5.55
N ARG A 71 -4.65 13.80 -5.58
CA ARG A 71 -5.40 13.13 -4.52
C ARG A 71 -5.09 11.64 -4.45
N GLN A 72 -4.89 10.99 -5.60
CA GLN A 72 -4.47 9.59 -5.66
C GLN A 72 -3.04 9.41 -5.13
N MET A 73 -2.12 10.28 -5.51
CA MET A 73 -0.74 10.29 -5.01
C MET A 73 -0.70 10.46 -3.49
N ALA A 74 -1.42 11.46 -2.95
CA ALA A 74 -1.48 11.69 -1.51
C ALA A 74 -2.07 10.47 -0.77
N LEU A 75 -3.16 9.89 -1.29
CA LEU A 75 -3.72 8.66 -0.70
C LEU A 75 -2.73 7.51 -0.77
N GLY A 76 -2.06 7.27 -1.89
CA GLY A 76 -1.04 6.22 -2.01
C GLY A 76 0.14 6.40 -1.06
N ALA A 77 0.60 7.64 -0.85
CA ALA A 77 1.72 7.94 0.03
C ALA A 77 1.36 7.81 1.52
N PHE A 78 0.16 8.22 1.93
CA PHE A 78 -0.24 8.21 3.34
C PHE A 78 -1.00 6.96 3.79
N LEU A 79 -1.53 6.12 2.89
CA LEU A 79 -2.37 4.98 3.27
C LEU A 79 -1.63 3.97 4.15
N LEU A 80 -0.41 3.56 3.78
CA LEU A 80 0.39 2.64 4.60
C LEU A 80 0.94 3.32 5.86
N PRO A 81 1.59 4.49 5.80
CA PRO A 81 2.10 5.16 7.00
C PRO A 81 1.00 5.47 8.02
N SER A 82 -0.18 5.93 7.59
CA SER A 82 -1.30 6.22 8.50
C SER A 82 -1.83 4.95 9.20
N LEU A 83 -1.93 3.84 8.46
CA LEU A 83 -2.32 2.55 9.04
C LEU A 83 -1.29 2.07 10.08
N VAL A 84 0.00 2.14 9.76
CA VAL A 84 1.08 1.75 10.67
C VAL A 84 1.12 2.66 11.90
N CYS A 85 1.01 3.98 11.72
CA CYS A 85 0.93 4.93 12.83
C CYS A 85 -0.29 4.66 13.72
N GLY A 86 -1.46 4.35 13.15
CA GLY A 86 -2.65 4.03 13.92
C GLY A 86 -2.46 2.81 14.82
N VAL A 87 -1.91 1.72 14.28
CA VAL A 87 -1.61 0.50 15.05
C VAL A 87 -0.53 0.77 16.10
N ALA A 88 0.56 1.45 15.71
CA ALA A 88 1.65 1.78 16.61
C ALA A 88 1.19 2.67 17.78
N PHE A 89 0.26 3.60 17.53
CA PHE A 89 -0.29 4.48 18.56
C PHE A 89 -1.14 3.71 19.58
N LEU A 90 -1.97 2.76 19.13
CA LEU A 90 -2.72 1.87 20.02
C LEU A 90 -1.79 1.02 20.88
N ILE A 91 -0.75 0.43 20.28
CA ILE A 91 0.27 -0.34 21.01
C ILE A 91 1.00 0.56 22.01
N ASN A 92 1.33 1.80 21.62
CA ASN A 92 2.03 2.74 22.47
C ASN A 92 1.18 3.15 23.70
N PHE A 93 -0.13 3.34 23.55
CA PHE A 93 -1.03 3.57 24.69
C PHE A 93 -1.01 2.43 25.70
N ILE A 94 -1.08 1.19 25.21
CA ILE A 94 -1.00 0.00 26.07
C ILE A 94 0.38 -0.07 26.74
N ALA A 95 1.45 0.20 26.00
CA ALA A 95 2.81 0.19 26.54
C ALA A 95 3.01 1.23 27.66
N ILE A 96 2.42 2.43 27.52
CA ILE A 96 2.44 3.47 28.56
C ILE A 96 1.67 3.01 29.79
N TYR A 97 0.50 2.38 29.63
CA TYR A 97 -0.31 1.86 30.73
C TYR A 97 0.45 0.80 31.56
N TYR A 98 1.21 -0.08 30.90
CA TYR A 98 2.04 -1.08 31.56
C TYR A 98 3.42 -0.57 32.01
N HIS A 99 3.70 0.74 31.93
CA HIS A 99 5.00 1.33 32.22
C HIS A 99 6.17 0.62 31.51
N ALA A 100 5.94 0.14 30.28
CA ALA A 100 6.94 -0.60 29.54
C ALA A 100 8.07 0.33 29.08
N SER A 101 9.33 -0.07 29.33
CA SER A 101 10.55 0.67 28.93
C SER A 101 10.74 0.79 27.40
N ARG A 102 9.87 0.18 26.60
CA ARG A 102 9.87 0.20 25.12
C ARG A 102 8.79 1.11 24.53
N ALA A 103 8.20 2.01 25.32
CA ALA A 103 7.32 3.06 24.79
C ALA A 103 8.08 3.87 23.72
N ILE A 104 7.41 4.17 22.61
CA ILE A 104 8.02 4.88 21.50
C ILE A 104 8.23 6.34 21.95
N PRO A 105 9.48 6.84 22.01
CA PRO A 105 9.73 8.20 22.43
C PRO A 105 9.17 9.18 21.38
N PHE A 106 8.68 10.32 21.84
CA PHE A 106 8.09 11.36 20.98
C PHE A 106 9.00 11.76 19.81
N THR A 107 10.32 11.79 20.03
CA THR A 107 11.33 12.08 19.01
C THR A 107 11.29 11.11 17.82
N VAL A 108 11.03 9.82 18.06
CA VAL A 108 10.95 8.82 16.98
C VAL A 108 9.69 9.00 16.16
N MET A 109 8.56 9.34 16.80
CA MET A 109 7.32 9.68 16.06
C MET A 109 7.54 10.87 15.13
N LEU A 110 8.19 11.94 15.63
CA LEU A 110 8.51 13.13 14.83
C LEU A 110 9.44 12.77 13.66
N ALA A 111 10.48 11.97 13.89
CA ALA A 111 11.42 11.54 12.87
C ALA A 111 10.74 10.73 11.75
N VAL A 112 9.85 9.79 12.10
CA VAL A 112 9.09 8.99 11.13
C VAL A 112 8.16 9.88 10.29
N THR A 113 7.48 10.84 10.92
CA THR A 113 6.64 11.80 10.18
C THR A 113 7.47 12.66 9.23
N ALA A 114 8.65 13.11 9.65
CA ALA A 114 9.56 13.89 8.79
C ALA A 114 10.03 13.07 7.57
N ILE A 115 10.41 11.80 7.75
CA ILE A 115 10.80 10.91 6.63
C ILE A 115 9.62 10.74 5.66
N CYS A 116 8.40 10.57 6.17
CA CYS A 116 7.20 10.46 5.34
C CYS A 116 6.96 11.71 4.48
N LEU A 117 7.11 12.90 5.06
CA LEU A 117 6.84 14.17 4.36
C LEU A 117 7.98 14.59 3.43
N PHE A 118 9.24 14.45 3.86
CA PHE A 118 10.39 14.98 3.12
C PHE A 118 11.06 13.99 2.18
N VAL A 119 10.85 12.67 2.36
CA VAL A 119 11.47 11.66 1.51
C VAL A 119 10.41 10.90 0.72
N ILE A 120 9.45 10.28 1.41
CA ILE A 120 8.46 9.41 0.77
C ILE A 120 7.53 10.21 -0.15
N LEU A 121 7.04 11.36 0.31
CA LEU A 121 6.14 12.21 -0.48
C LEU A 121 6.77 12.73 -1.79
N PRO A 122 7.96 13.34 -1.82
CA PRO A 122 8.56 13.76 -3.09
C PRO A 122 8.95 12.58 -3.99
N LEU A 123 9.47 11.47 -3.45
CA LEU A 123 9.79 10.29 -4.26
C LEU A 123 8.54 9.64 -4.88
N THR A 124 7.44 9.54 -4.12
CA THR A 124 6.15 9.07 -4.66
C THR A 124 5.63 10.01 -5.73
N LEU A 125 5.80 11.34 -5.58
CA LEU A 125 5.41 12.32 -6.59
C LEU A 125 6.15 12.07 -7.91
N VAL A 126 7.48 11.95 -7.86
CA VAL A 126 8.31 11.64 -9.03
C VAL A 126 7.85 10.33 -9.68
N GLY A 127 7.63 9.28 -8.88
CA GLY A 127 7.10 8.00 -9.35
C GLY A 127 5.75 8.13 -10.05
N THR A 128 4.82 8.90 -9.48
CA THR A 128 3.49 9.12 -10.09
C THR A 128 3.57 9.86 -11.41
N VAL A 129 4.43 10.87 -11.54
CA VAL A 129 4.58 11.61 -12.80
C VAL A 129 5.17 10.70 -13.88
N LEU A 130 6.21 9.92 -13.55
CA LEU A 130 6.81 8.95 -14.47
C LEU A 130 5.81 7.87 -14.89
N GLY A 131 5.06 7.30 -13.95
CA GLY A 131 4.06 6.26 -14.23
C GLY A 131 2.93 6.75 -15.14
N ARG A 132 2.49 8.00 -14.95
CA ARG A 132 1.45 8.58 -15.80
C ARG A 132 1.94 8.88 -17.21
N ASN A 133 3.18 9.36 -17.37
CA ASN A 133 3.74 9.68 -18.67
C ASN A 133 4.11 8.43 -19.47
N MET A 134 4.71 7.41 -18.83
CA MET A 134 5.21 6.22 -19.54
C MET A 134 4.16 5.14 -19.75
N SER A 135 3.24 4.94 -18.80
CA SER A 135 2.30 3.81 -18.81
C SER A 135 0.85 4.21 -18.52
N GLY A 136 0.54 5.50 -18.67
CA GLY A 136 -0.80 6.05 -18.49
C GLY A 136 -1.78 5.70 -19.61
N GLN A 137 -1.30 5.36 -20.80
CA GLN A 137 -2.13 4.76 -21.85
C GLN A 137 -2.24 3.25 -21.62
N GLY A 138 -3.47 2.76 -21.48
CA GLY A 138 -3.74 1.33 -21.35
C GLY A 138 -3.64 0.66 -22.72
N ASP A 139 -2.81 -0.38 -22.82
CA ASP A 139 -2.76 -1.24 -23.99
C ASP A 139 -3.91 -2.25 -23.92
N TYR A 140 -5.08 -1.82 -24.39
CA TYR A 140 -6.28 -2.65 -24.38
C TYR A 140 -6.26 -3.55 -25.62
N PRO A 141 -6.37 -4.89 -25.49
CA PRO A 141 -6.33 -5.82 -26.62
C PRO A 141 -7.54 -5.68 -27.56
N CYS A 142 -8.49 -4.81 -27.21
CA CYS A 142 -9.69 -4.53 -27.97
C CYS A 142 -9.92 -3.03 -28.09
N ARG A 143 -10.49 -2.60 -29.23
CA ARG A 143 -10.85 -1.21 -29.47
C ARG A 143 -11.92 -0.77 -28.47
N VAL A 144 -11.54 0.06 -27.51
CA VAL A 144 -12.47 0.65 -26.54
C VAL A 144 -13.31 1.74 -27.21
N ASN A 145 -14.62 1.70 -26.98
CA ASN A 145 -15.52 2.77 -27.40
C ASN A 145 -15.29 3.99 -26.51
N ALA A 146 -15.17 5.17 -27.11
CA ALA A 146 -14.95 6.43 -26.39
C ALA A 146 -16.13 6.81 -25.46
N VAL A 147 -17.32 6.30 -25.74
CA VAL A 147 -18.51 6.51 -24.91
C VAL A 147 -18.66 5.32 -23.95
N PRO A 148 -18.59 5.54 -22.61
CA PRO A 148 -18.87 4.51 -21.64
C PRO A 148 -20.30 4.01 -21.82
N ARG A 149 -20.47 2.71 -22.00
CA ARG A 149 -21.82 2.12 -22.02
C ARG A 149 -22.42 2.21 -20.61
N PRO A 150 -23.72 2.49 -20.47
CA PRO A 150 -24.37 2.44 -19.16
C PRO A 150 -24.19 1.05 -18.56
N ILE A 151 -23.67 1.01 -17.33
CA ILE A 151 -23.48 -0.23 -16.58
C ILE A 151 -24.84 -0.58 -15.96
N PRO A 152 -25.38 -1.80 -16.20
CA PRO A 152 -26.64 -2.21 -15.59
C PRO A 152 -26.54 -2.20 -14.06
N ASP A 153 -27.65 -1.88 -13.39
CA ASP A 153 -27.69 -1.84 -11.93
C ASP A 153 -27.35 -3.20 -11.32
N LYS A 154 -26.52 -3.18 -10.28
CA LYS A 154 -26.14 -4.41 -9.56
C LYS A 154 -27.34 -4.98 -8.84
N LYS A 155 -27.66 -6.25 -9.14
CA LYS A 155 -28.61 -7.05 -8.36
C LYS A 155 -28.09 -7.21 -6.91
N TRP A 156 -29.02 -7.34 -5.96
CA TRP A 156 -28.72 -7.38 -4.52
C TRP A 156 -27.70 -8.47 -4.14
N PHE A 157 -27.76 -9.63 -4.80
CA PHE A 157 -26.86 -10.76 -4.52
C PHE A 157 -25.44 -10.59 -5.10
N VAL A 158 -25.22 -9.62 -5.98
CA VAL A 158 -23.90 -9.31 -6.58
C VAL A 158 -23.20 -8.16 -5.82
N GLN A 159 -23.71 -7.81 -4.65
CA GLN A 159 -23.07 -6.80 -3.81
C GLN A 159 -21.79 -7.37 -3.17
N PRO A 160 -20.67 -6.62 -3.16
CA PRO A 160 -19.37 -7.14 -2.71
C PRO A 160 -19.39 -7.70 -1.29
N TRP A 161 -20.14 -7.09 -0.37
CA TRP A 161 -20.20 -7.54 1.02
C TRP A 161 -20.87 -8.91 1.15
N LEU A 162 -21.95 -9.18 0.39
CA LEU A 162 -22.63 -10.47 0.41
C LEU A 162 -21.76 -11.56 -0.23
N ILE A 163 -21.07 -11.25 -1.33
CA ILE A 163 -20.15 -12.19 -1.97
C ILE A 163 -18.99 -12.55 -1.04
N VAL A 164 -18.43 -11.58 -0.32
CA VAL A 164 -17.35 -11.83 0.65
C VAL A 164 -17.82 -12.73 1.78
N LEU A 165 -19.02 -12.50 2.33
CA LEU A 165 -19.58 -13.36 3.39
C LEU A 165 -19.88 -14.77 2.87
N MET A 166 -20.61 -14.90 1.77
CA MET A 166 -20.98 -16.20 1.20
C MET A 166 -19.77 -16.98 0.70
N GLY A 167 -18.77 -16.29 0.16
CA GLY A 167 -17.50 -16.88 -0.29
C GLY A 167 -16.66 -17.44 0.86
N GLY A 168 -16.78 -16.88 2.07
CA GLY A 168 -16.13 -17.39 3.27
C GLY A 168 -16.84 -18.60 3.91
N VAL A 169 -18.15 -18.74 3.71
CA VAL A 169 -18.93 -19.87 4.25
C VAL A 169 -18.50 -21.21 3.64
N LEU A 170 -18.16 -21.26 2.35
CA LEU A 170 -17.72 -22.47 1.67
C LEU A 170 -16.41 -23.07 2.24
N PRO A 171 -15.28 -22.33 2.32
CA PRO A 171 -14.06 -22.84 2.93
C PRO A 171 -14.23 -23.10 4.43
N PHE A 172 -15.04 -22.31 5.14
CA PHE A 172 -15.35 -22.58 6.55
C PHE A 172 -16.08 -23.92 6.72
N GLY A 173 -17.09 -24.21 5.89
CA GLY A 173 -17.81 -25.47 5.90
C GLY A 173 -16.92 -26.66 5.54
N SER A 174 -16.03 -26.50 4.56
CA SER A 174 -15.06 -27.54 4.20
C SER A 174 -14.15 -27.92 5.37
N ILE A 175 -13.60 -26.92 6.08
CA ILE A 175 -12.72 -27.14 7.24
C ILE A 175 -13.50 -27.74 8.41
N PHE A 176 -14.75 -27.33 8.63
CA PHE A 176 -15.58 -27.83 9.73
C PHE A 176 -15.98 -29.30 9.57
N ILE A 177 -16.17 -29.78 8.34
CA ILE A 177 -16.47 -31.20 8.07
C ILE A 177 -15.21 -32.07 8.19
N GLU A 178 -14.04 -31.48 7.94
CA GLU A 178 -12.75 -32.19 7.99
C GLU A 178 -12.16 -32.28 9.42
N MET A 179 -12.62 -31.45 10.36
CA MET A 179 -12.26 -31.46 11.79
C MET A 179 -13.23 -32.33 12.61
#